data_AF-M3DXG0-F1
#
_entry.id   AF-M3DXG0-F1
#
_cell.length_a   1.000
_cell.length_b   1.000
_cell.length_c   1.000
_cell.angle_alpha   90.00
_cell.angle_beta   90.00
_cell.angle_gamma   90.00
#
_symmetry.space_group_name_H-M   'P 1'
#
loop_
_entity.id
_entity.type
_entity.pdbx_description
1 polymer ?
#
loop_
_entity_poly.entity_id
_entity_poly.type
_entity_poly.pdbx_seq_one_letter_code
_entity_poly.pdbx_strand_id
1 'polypeptide(L)'
;MSQHPADGGPGLPLAERLTQACGGRLPADRLFHPWLDLRDEETVGLLLAGETDQDRRAVARYADVLARARRRRPGMSAAAVRDEAARDLLLTVWRCPEEHLETEAAARGLGRAANAVDAAKRFVLGFLEETQRMETTCARH
;
A
#
# COMPACT_ATOMS: atom_id res chain seq x y z
N MET A 1 -3.90 -27.62 -11.50
CA MET A 1 -5.00 -28.24 -10.75
C MET A 1 -6.28 -27.47 -11.03
N SER A 2 -7.11 -28.02 -11.93
CA SER A 2 -8.27 -27.35 -12.55
C SER A 2 -9.47 -27.27 -11.59
N GLN A 3 -10.32 -26.25 -11.75
CA GLN A 3 -11.65 -26.20 -11.12
C GLN A 3 -12.59 -27.28 -11.69
N HIS A 4 -12.21 -27.88 -12.82
CA HIS A 4 -12.92 -28.98 -13.48
C HIS A 4 -11.93 -30.14 -13.68
N PRO A 5 -11.85 -31.08 -12.74
CA PRO A 5 -11.11 -32.33 -12.94
C PRO A 5 -11.67 -33.06 -14.17
N ALA A 6 -10.80 -33.68 -14.97
CA ALA A 6 -11.21 -34.45 -16.15
C ALA A 6 -12.20 -35.58 -15.81
N ASP A 7 -12.20 -36.00 -14.54
CA ASP A 7 -12.96 -37.12 -14.00
C ASP A 7 -14.37 -36.69 -13.52
N GLY A 8 -14.75 -35.42 -13.69
CA GLY A 8 -16.09 -34.90 -13.36
C GLY A 8 -16.40 -34.80 -11.86
N GLY A 9 -15.45 -35.13 -10.98
CA GLY A 9 -15.61 -35.01 -9.54
C GLY A 9 -15.65 -33.55 -9.04
N PRO A 10 -16.23 -33.29 -7.85
CA PRO A 10 -16.18 -31.96 -7.26
C PRO A 10 -14.72 -31.53 -7.08
N GLY A 11 -14.38 -30.37 -7.62
CA GLY A 11 -13.03 -29.80 -7.46
C GLY A 11 -12.73 -29.56 -5.97
N LEU A 12 -11.47 -29.79 -5.58
CA LEU A 12 -11.02 -29.55 -4.22
C LEU A 12 -11.31 -28.09 -3.79
N PRO A 13 -11.62 -27.85 -2.50
CA PRO A 13 -11.73 -26.49 -1.95
C PRO A 13 -10.49 -25.65 -2.29
N LEU A 14 -10.67 -24.35 -2.54
CA LEU A 14 -9.57 -23.46 -2.92
C LEU A 14 -8.41 -23.51 -1.93
N ALA A 15 -8.71 -23.54 -0.63
CA ALA A 15 -7.71 -23.65 0.42
C ALA A 15 -6.85 -24.92 0.27
N GLU A 16 -7.45 -26.08 0.04
CA GLU A 16 -6.72 -27.34 -0.17
C GLU A 16 -5.90 -27.33 -1.45
N ARG A 17 -6.45 -26.78 -2.54
CA ARG A 17 -5.72 -26.60 -3.81
C ARG A 17 -4.49 -25.73 -3.63
N LEU A 18 -4.60 -24.67 -2.84
CA LEU A 18 -3.47 -23.79 -2.53
C LEU A 18 -2.45 -24.51 -1.65
N THR A 19 -2.87 -25.17 -0.57
CA THR A 19 -1.95 -25.95 0.26
C THR A 19 -1.18 -26.97 -0.56
N GLN A 20 -1.84 -27.67 -1.49
CA GLN A 20 -1.22 -28.70 -2.33
C GLN A 20 -0.31 -28.12 -3.42
N ALA A 21 -0.72 -27.04 -4.10
CA ALA A 21 0.08 -26.40 -5.14
C ALA A 21 1.30 -25.65 -4.58
N CYS A 22 1.20 -25.19 -3.33
CA CYS A 22 2.15 -24.26 -2.72
C CYS A 22 2.97 -24.89 -1.60
N GLY A 23 2.81 -26.20 -1.37
CA GLY A 23 3.45 -26.95 -0.30
C GLY A 23 3.15 -26.40 1.10
N GLY A 24 2.03 -25.68 1.27
CA GLY A 24 1.67 -24.97 2.50
C GLY A 24 2.61 -23.82 2.89
N ARG A 25 3.52 -23.39 2.01
CA ARG A 25 4.60 -22.42 2.35
C ARG A 25 4.57 -21.13 1.55
N LEU A 26 3.95 -21.09 0.37
CA LEU A 26 3.84 -19.85 -0.39
C LEU A 26 2.57 -19.09 0.04
N PRO A 27 2.70 -17.88 0.58
CA PRO A 27 1.55 -17.08 0.92
C PRO A 27 0.84 -16.60 -0.36
N ALA A 28 -0.49 -16.42 -0.28
CA ALA A 28 -1.36 -16.25 -1.44
C ALA A 28 -1.02 -15.01 -2.30
N ASP A 29 -0.48 -13.97 -1.67
CA ASP A 29 0.04 -12.74 -2.29
C ASP A 29 1.19 -13.01 -3.27
N ARG A 30 1.91 -14.13 -3.13
CA ARG A 30 2.96 -14.54 -4.07
C ARG A 30 2.45 -15.33 -5.27
N LEU A 31 1.20 -15.78 -5.25
CA LEU A 31 0.62 -16.65 -6.28
C LEU A 31 -0.41 -15.92 -7.14
N PHE A 32 -1.16 -15.00 -6.53
CA PHE A 32 -2.20 -14.24 -7.22
C PHE A 32 -1.80 -12.78 -7.31
N HIS A 33 -1.52 -12.35 -8.54
CA HIS A 33 -1.34 -10.94 -8.89
C HIS A 33 -2.42 -10.57 -9.91
N PRO A 34 -3.71 -10.53 -9.50
CA PRO A 34 -4.79 -10.23 -10.42
C PRO A 34 -4.59 -8.83 -11.01
N TRP A 35 -4.82 -8.70 -12.32
CA TRP A 35 -4.95 -7.39 -12.92
C TRP A 35 -6.23 -6.75 -12.41
N LEU A 36 -6.08 -5.62 -11.72
CA LEU A 36 -7.19 -4.88 -11.13
C LEU A 36 -7.75 -3.90 -12.17
N ASP A 37 -9.04 -3.98 -12.47
CA ASP A 37 -9.73 -2.94 -13.24
C ASP A 37 -10.27 -1.88 -12.27
N LEU A 38 -9.60 -0.73 -12.20
CA LEU A 38 -10.00 0.37 -11.32
C LEU A 38 -11.25 1.11 -11.82
N ARG A 39 -11.82 0.71 -12.96
CA ARG A 39 -13.13 1.21 -13.44
C ARG A 39 -14.29 0.38 -12.88
N ASP A 40 -14.01 -0.81 -12.34
CA ASP A 40 -15.00 -1.64 -11.69
C ASP A 40 -15.20 -1.19 -10.24
N GLU A 41 -16.42 -0.71 -9.93
CA GLU A 41 -16.77 -0.19 -8.62
C GLU A 41 -16.71 -1.27 -7.53
N GLU A 42 -16.93 -2.55 -7.86
CA GLU A 42 -16.84 -3.66 -6.90
C GLU A 42 -15.36 -3.89 -6.49
N THR A 43 -14.46 -3.98 -7.47
CA THR A 43 -13.01 -4.05 -7.24
C THR A 43 -12.50 -2.86 -6.42
N VAL A 44 -12.94 -1.64 -6.75
CA VAL A 44 -12.59 -0.44 -5.97
C VAL A 44 -13.14 -0.53 -4.56
N GLY A 45 -14.40 -0.98 -4.39
CA GLY A 45 -15.02 -1.19 -3.08
C GLY A 45 -14.23 -2.15 -2.20
N LEU A 46 -13.75 -3.26 -2.76
CA LEU A 46 -12.90 -4.22 -2.03
C LEU A 46 -11.55 -3.63 -1.63
N LEU A 47 -10.89 -2.87 -2.53
CA LEU A 47 -9.60 -2.24 -2.24
C LEU A 47 -9.71 -1.18 -1.15
N LEU A 48 -10.82 -0.44 -1.11
CA LEU A 48 -11.06 0.65 -0.16
C LEU A 48 -11.86 0.22 1.07
N ALA A 49 -12.18 -1.06 1.24
CA ALA A 49 -13.04 -1.57 2.31
C ALA A 49 -12.48 -1.27 3.72
N GLY A 50 -11.16 -1.17 3.84
CA GLY A 50 -10.47 -0.83 5.09
C GLY A 50 -10.25 0.67 5.30
N GLU A 51 -10.56 1.53 4.32
CA GLU A 51 -10.33 2.98 4.42
C GLU A 51 -11.51 3.69 5.09
N THR A 52 -11.20 4.56 6.04
CA THR A 52 -12.16 5.47 6.65
C THR A 52 -12.27 6.77 5.84
N ASP A 53 -13.34 7.54 6.06
CA ASP A 53 -13.47 8.89 5.50
C ASP A 53 -12.32 9.81 5.95
N GLN A 54 -11.76 9.57 7.14
CA GLN A 54 -10.60 10.31 7.62
C GLN A 54 -9.36 10.00 6.79
N ASP A 55 -9.13 8.73 6.43
CA ASP A 55 -8.02 8.30 5.59
C ASP A 55 -8.11 8.94 4.22
N ARG A 56 -9.28 8.88 3.58
CA ARG A 56 -9.53 9.52 2.27
C ARG A 56 -9.27 11.02 2.30
N ARG A 57 -9.71 11.70 3.36
CA ARG A 57 -9.44 13.15 3.54
C ARG A 57 -7.95 13.40 3.74
N ALA A 58 -7.22 12.55 4.47
CA ALA A 58 -5.79 12.70 4.66
C ALA A 58 -5.03 12.54 3.35
N VAL A 59 -5.32 11.49 2.58
CA VAL A 59 -4.76 11.24 1.25
C VAL A 59 -4.99 12.44 0.32
N ALA A 60 -6.22 12.95 0.25
CA ALA A 60 -6.55 14.13 -0.56
C ALA A 60 -5.76 15.37 -0.13
N ARG A 61 -5.67 15.64 1.18
CA ARG A 61 -4.88 16.76 1.72
C ARG A 61 -3.41 16.64 1.34
N TYR A 62 -2.82 15.45 1.47
CA TYR A 62 -1.40 15.24 1.17
C TYR A 62 -1.11 15.42 -0.33
N ALA A 63 -1.98 14.91 -1.19
CA ALA A 63 -1.89 15.12 -2.63
C ALA A 63 -1.96 16.61 -2.99
N ASP A 64 -2.83 17.37 -2.33
CA ASP A 64 -2.95 18.82 -2.49
C ASP A 64 -1.68 19.56 -2.05
N VAL A 65 -1.06 19.15 -0.95
CA VAL A 65 0.22 19.71 -0.48
C VAL A 65 1.30 19.52 -1.54
N LEU A 66 1.44 18.31 -2.09
CA LEU A 66 2.40 18.02 -3.16
C LEU A 66 2.10 18.86 -4.42
N ALA A 67 0.83 19.00 -4.80
CA ALA A 67 0.43 19.82 -5.94
C ALA A 67 0.75 21.31 -5.73
N ARG A 68 0.55 21.83 -4.51
CA ARG A 68 0.92 23.21 -4.15
C ARG A 68 2.43 23.40 -4.18
N ALA A 69 3.21 22.45 -3.66
CA ALA A 69 4.65 22.49 -3.68
C ALA A 69 5.21 22.53 -5.11
N ARG A 70 4.66 21.70 -6.01
CA ARG A 70 4.95 21.69 -7.46
C ARG A 70 4.72 23.05 -8.12
N ARG A 71 3.58 23.70 -7.82
CA ARG A 71 3.25 25.02 -8.36
C ARG A 71 4.21 26.12 -7.88
N ARG A 72 4.67 26.04 -6.63
CA ARG A 72 5.57 27.04 -6.02
C ARG A 72 7.02 26.87 -6.43
N ARG A 73 7.46 25.64 -6.69
CA ARG A 73 8.85 25.31 -7.02
C ARG A 73 8.86 24.40 -8.24
N PRO A 74 9.01 24.98 -9.45
CA PRO A 74 9.21 24.20 -10.67
C PRO A 74 10.39 23.24 -10.47
N GLY A 75 10.17 21.93 -10.63
CA GLY A 75 11.14 20.87 -10.34
C GLY A 75 10.88 20.08 -9.05
N MET A 76 10.05 20.59 -8.14
CA MET A 76 9.59 19.80 -6.99
C MET A 76 8.71 18.65 -7.48
N SER A 77 9.10 17.41 -7.22
CA SER A 77 8.31 16.23 -7.57
C SER A 77 8.37 15.20 -6.45
N ALA A 78 7.58 14.13 -6.55
CA ALA A 78 7.69 13.04 -5.58
C ALA A 78 9.07 12.36 -5.70
N ALA A 79 9.68 12.35 -6.89
CA ALA A 79 11.02 11.80 -7.10
C ALA A 79 12.12 12.63 -6.43
N ALA A 80 11.86 13.89 -6.06
CA ALA A 80 12.80 14.71 -5.31
C ALA A 80 12.81 14.36 -3.80
N VAL A 81 11.84 13.56 -3.34
CA VAL A 81 11.81 13.06 -1.97
C VAL A 81 12.81 11.91 -1.85
N ARG A 82 13.69 12.02 -0.85
CA ARG A 82 14.67 10.98 -0.53
C ARG A 82 13.99 9.68 -0.13
N ASP A 83 14.55 8.56 -0.57
CA ASP A 83 14.07 7.22 -0.28
C ASP A 83 14.03 6.96 1.23
N GLU A 84 15.02 7.44 1.98
CA GLU A 84 15.07 7.28 3.44
C GLU A 84 13.86 7.93 4.13
N ALA A 85 13.47 9.14 3.73
CA ALA A 85 12.33 9.82 4.33
C ALA A 85 10.99 9.10 4.05
N ALA A 86 10.85 8.53 2.85
CA ALA A 86 9.70 7.70 2.51
C ALA A 86 9.72 6.35 3.24
N ARG A 87 10.91 5.77 3.47
CA ARG A 87 11.08 4.55 4.26
C ARG A 87 10.72 4.77 5.72
N ASP A 88 11.22 5.82 6.35
CA ASP A 88 10.94 6.14 7.76
C ASP A 88 9.44 6.35 8.00
N LEU A 89 8.77 7.02 7.04
CA LEU A 89 7.31 7.15 7.04
C LEU A 89 6.63 5.79 7.01
N LEU A 90 7.04 4.88 6.13
CA LEU A 90 6.46 3.54 6.04
C LEU A 90 6.65 2.73 7.32
N LEU A 91 7.85 2.73 7.90
CA LEU A 91 8.13 2.04 9.16
C LEU A 91 7.26 2.58 10.31
N THR A 92 7.05 3.89 10.35
CA THR A 92 6.20 4.56 11.34
C THR A 92 4.73 4.20 11.15
N VAL A 93 4.21 4.30 9.93
CA VAL A 93 2.79 4.10 9.62
C VAL A 93 2.42 2.62 9.72
N TRP A 94 3.26 1.72 9.22
CA TRP A 94 3.03 0.29 9.29
C TRP A 94 3.43 -0.33 10.63
N ARG A 95 4.12 0.43 11.49
CA ARG A 95 4.58 0.00 12.81
C ARG A 95 5.37 -1.31 12.73
N CYS A 96 6.27 -1.40 11.75
CA CYS A 96 7.10 -2.57 11.51
C CYS A 96 8.58 -2.22 11.58
N PRO A 97 9.45 -3.17 11.96
CA PRO A 97 10.89 -2.98 11.90
C PRO A 97 11.39 -3.11 10.45
N GLU A 98 12.59 -2.58 10.16
CA GLU A 98 13.12 -2.49 8.79
C GLU A 98 13.27 -3.86 8.12
N GLU A 99 13.66 -4.89 8.87
CA GLU A 99 13.80 -6.26 8.40
C GLU A 99 12.49 -6.85 7.85
N HIS A 100 11.33 -6.30 8.23
CA HIS A 100 10.02 -6.78 7.78
C HIS A 100 9.45 -5.97 6.62
N LEU A 101 10.10 -4.88 6.19
CA LEU A 101 9.55 -3.96 5.21
C LEU A 101 9.24 -4.65 3.86
N GLU A 102 10.09 -5.57 3.40
CA GLU A 102 9.87 -6.33 2.16
C GLU A 102 8.63 -7.23 2.26
N THR A 103 8.47 -7.94 3.38
CA THR A 103 7.31 -8.79 3.64
C THR A 103 6.03 -7.98 3.75
N GLU A 104 6.07 -6.85 4.47
CA GLU A 104 4.91 -5.97 4.63
C GLU A 104 4.50 -5.31 3.29
N ALA A 105 5.46 -4.98 2.43
CA ALA A 105 5.19 -4.47 1.10
C ALA A 105 4.53 -5.54 0.20
N ALA A 106 5.04 -6.78 0.22
CA ALA A 106 4.43 -7.89 -0.51
C ALA A 106 3.00 -8.18 -0.03
N ALA A 107 2.78 -8.25 1.29
CA ALA A 107 1.47 -8.50 1.89
C ALA A 107 0.42 -7.42 1.54
N ARG A 108 0.87 -6.20 1.22
CA ARG A 108 0.03 -5.08 0.77
C ARG A 108 -0.07 -4.96 -0.75
N GLY A 109 0.43 -5.93 -1.50
CA GLY A 109 0.35 -5.96 -2.97
C GLY A 109 1.33 -5.01 -3.67
N LEU A 110 2.30 -4.44 -2.96
CA LEU A 110 3.34 -3.56 -3.54
C LEU A 110 4.52 -4.37 -4.10
N GLY A 111 4.59 -5.66 -3.78
CA GLY A 111 5.58 -6.61 -4.29
C GLY A 111 6.94 -6.50 -3.62
N ARG A 112 7.58 -5.32 -3.66
CA ARG A 112 8.90 -5.05 -3.07
C ARG A 112 8.91 -3.77 -2.24
N ALA A 113 9.81 -3.66 -1.27
CA ALA A 113 9.97 -2.47 -0.45
C ALA A 113 10.27 -1.21 -1.29
N ALA A 114 11.06 -1.34 -2.36
CA ALA A 114 11.36 -0.22 -3.25
C ALA A 114 10.09 0.37 -3.90
N ASN A 115 9.15 -0.48 -4.32
CA ASN A 115 7.88 -0.02 -4.88
C ASN A 115 7.02 0.68 -3.83
N ALA A 116 7.04 0.17 -2.60
CA ALA A 116 6.35 0.82 -1.48
C ALA A 116 6.93 2.21 -1.17
N VAL A 117 8.26 2.32 -1.16
CA VAL A 117 8.98 3.61 -0.98
C VAL A 117 8.59 4.59 -2.09
N ASP A 118 8.60 4.16 -3.35
CA ASP A 118 8.20 5.01 -4.48
C ASP A 118 6.72 5.41 -4.44
N ALA A 119 5.85 4.52 -3.95
CA ALA A 119 4.45 4.84 -3.68
C ALA A 119 4.34 5.94 -2.60
N ALA A 120 5.03 5.74 -1.47
CA ALA A 120 4.98 6.59 -0.29
C ALA A 120 5.51 8.01 -0.52
N LYS A 121 6.50 8.21 -1.40
CA LYS A 121 7.07 9.54 -1.72
C LYS A 121 6.02 10.60 -2.07
N ARG A 122 4.86 10.20 -2.62
CA ARG A 122 3.76 11.13 -2.95
C ARG A 122 3.11 11.75 -1.72
N PHE A 123 3.23 11.10 -0.56
CA PHE A 123 2.54 11.48 0.68
C PHE A 123 3.47 12.14 1.70
N VAL A 124 4.79 11.96 1.57
CA VAL A 124 5.80 12.45 2.55
C VAL A 124 5.63 13.92 2.89
N LEU A 125 5.47 14.80 1.90
CA LEU A 125 5.33 16.23 2.18
C LEU A 125 4.08 16.56 2.99
N GLY A 126 2.96 15.92 2.64
CA GLY A 126 1.70 16.12 3.35
C GLY A 126 1.77 15.61 4.79
N PHE A 127 2.37 14.44 4.97
CA PHE A 127 2.59 13.84 6.28
C PHE A 127 3.48 14.72 7.17
N LEU A 128 4.62 15.20 6.66
CA LEU A 128 5.52 16.08 7.41
C LEU A 128 4.85 17.40 7.82
N GLU A 129 4.00 17.97 6.97
CA GLU A 129 3.25 19.18 7.32
C GLU A 129 2.22 18.90 8.43
N GLU A 130 1.60 17.72 8.42
CA GLU A 130 0.67 17.30 9.46
C GLU A 130 1.37 17.03 10.81
N THR A 131 2.50 16.32 10.81
CA THR A 131 3.25 16.05 12.05
C THR A 131 3.75 17.34 12.69
N GLN A 132 4.30 18.27 11.90
CA GLN A 132 4.73 19.58 12.39
C GLN A 132 3.57 20.38 13.00
N ARG A 133 2.38 20.36 12.38
CA ARG A 133 1.19 21.02 12.95
C ARG A 133 0.75 20.40 14.27
N MET A 134 0.79 19.07 14.38
CA MET A 134 0.43 18.36 15.61
C MET A 134 1.41 18.70 16.75
N GLU A 135 2.72 18.68 16.49
CA GLU A 135 3.75 19.09 17.46
C GLU A 135 3.53 20.52 17.95
N THR A 136 3.25 21.46 17.04
CA THR A 136 3.01 22.87 17.39
C THR A 136 1.73 23.05 18.21
N THR A 137 0.73 22.20 18.02
CA THR A 137 -0.55 22.25 18.76
C THR A 137 -0.39 21.65 20.16
N CYS A 138 0.34 20.53 20.31
CA CYS A 138 0.66 19.95 21.61
C CYS A 138 1.60 20.83 22.44
N ALA A 139 2.54 21.55 21.83
CA ALA A 139 3.44 22.47 22.54
C ALA A 139 2.78 23.77 23.03
N ARG A 140 1.51 24.02 22.66
CA ARG A 140 0.73 25.20 23.06
C ARG A 140 -0.29 24.93 24.18
N HIS A 141 -0.36 23.71 24.67
CA HIS A 141 -1.14 23.29 25.83
C HIS A 141 -0.22 22.95 27.01
#